data_AF-A0A2G8PFQ3-F1
#
_entry.id   AF-A0A2G8PFQ3-F1
#
_cell.length_a   1.000
_cell.length_b   1.000
_cell.length_c   1.000
_cell.angle_alpha   90.00
_cell.angle_beta   90.00
_cell.angle_gamma   90.00
#
_symmetry.space_group_name_H-M   'P 1'
#
loop_
_entity.id
_entity.type
_entity.pdbx_description
1 polymer ?
#
loop_
_entity_poly.entity_id
_entity_poly.type
_entity_poly.pdbx_seq_one_letter_code
_entity_poly.pdbx_strand_id
1 'polypeptide(L)'
;MPPTQPPPVLMLEPLTPAQIRAYLERIGYVGPTQLTPQTLRQIHLAHLLRVPFENLDIHWGRPIRLERDFLFQKIVRERRGGFCFELNSLLAAALQGMGFSVHLLSGQVSRAVHATRTEPDGHFGPECDHLALQVNCGNEA
;
A
#
# COMPACT_ATOMS: atom_id res chain seq x y z
N MET A 1 -4.86 36.45 8.26
CA MET A 1 -4.97 35.12 8.91
C MET A 1 -3.60 34.47 8.85
N PRO A 2 -3.09 33.86 9.93
CA PRO A 2 -1.89 33.04 9.81
C PRO A 2 -2.19 31.88 8.85
N PRO A 3 -1.22 31.42 8.04
CA PRO A 3 -1.41 30.24 7.21
C PRO A 3 -1.78 29.08 8.13
N THR A 4 -2.95 28.48 7.87
CA THR A 4 -3.37 27.23 8.50
C THR A 4 -2.27 26.21 8.23
N GLN A 5 -1.67 25.70 9.29
CA GLN A 5 -0.76 24.55 9.24
C GLN A 5 -1.47 23.48 8.40
N PRO A 6 -0.83 22.90 7.36
CA PRO A 6 -1.45 21.82 6.62
C PRO A 6 -1.88 20.73 7.62
N PRO A 7 -3.04 20.09 7.42
CA PRO A 7 -3.44 19.00 8.29
C PRO A 7 -2.27 18.01 8.39
N PRO A 8 -2.02 17.41 9.57
CA PRO A 8 -0.95 16.43 9.71
C PRO A 8 -1.15 15.41 8.59
N VAL A 9 -0.15 15.30 7.71
CA VAL A 9 -0.09 14.24 6.71
C VAL A 9 -0.43 12.96 7.48
N LEU A 10 -1.45 12.23 7.06
CA LEU A 10 -1.83 10.95 7.66
C LEU A 10 -0.57 10.07 7.72
N MET A 11 0.14 10.13 8.84
CA MET A 11 1.34 9.35 9.05
C MET A 11 0.83 7.96 9.37
N LEU A 12 0.86 7.08 8.38
CA LEU A 12 0.71 5.65 8.64
C LEU A 12 1.75 5.28 9.69
N GLU A 13 1.30 4.80 10.84
CA GLU A 13 2.24 4.33 11.85
C GLU A 13 3.00 3.14 11.28
N PRO A 14 4.34 3.11 11.39
CA PRO A 14 5.12 1.98 10.94
C PRO A 14 4.75 0.72 11.73
N LEU A 15 4.93 -0.45 11.10
CA LEU A 15 4.83 -1.71 11.81
C LEU A 15 5.94 -1.82 12.84
N THR A 16 5.60 -2.33 14.03
CA THR A 16 6.58 -2.68 15.05
C THR A 16 7.46 -3.86 14.60
N PRO A 17 8.64 -4.09 15.21
CA PRO A 17 9.50 -5.23 14.87
C PRO A 17 8.80 -6.60 14.94
N ALA A 18 7.86 -6.78 15.88
CA ALA A 18 7.09 -8.02 15.98
C ALA A 18 6.07 -8.17 14.85
N GLN A 19 5.41 -7.07 14.47
CA GLN A 19 4.49 -7.06 13.32
C GLN A 19 5.22 -7.27 12.00
N ILE A 20 6.43 -6.70 11.82
CA ILE A 20 7.26 -6.93 10.64
C ILE A 20 7.54 -8.41 10.46
N ARG A 21 7.97 -9.12 11.52
CA ARG A 21 8.21 -10.57 11.44
C ARG A 21 6.96 -11.34 10.98
N ALA A 22 5.82 -11.07 11.63
CA ALA A 22 4.55 -11.71 11.25
C ALA A 22 4.11 -11.36 9.81
N TYR A 23 4.38 -10.14 9.34
CA TYR A 23 4.11 -9.72 7.97
C TYR A 23 5.00 -10.47 6.97
N LEU A 24 6.32 -10.56 7.24
CA LEU A 24 7.26 -11.31 6.39
C LEU A 24 6.88 -12.80 6.31
N GLU A 25 6.47 -13.39 7.44
CA GLU A 25 5.90 -14.75 7.49
C GLU A 25 4.63 -14.86 6.64
N ARG A 26 3.70 -13.90 6.75
CA ARG A 26 2.44 -13.87 5.99
C ARG A 26 2.66 -13.84 4.47
N ILE A 27 3.66 -13.11 4.01
CA ILE A 27 4.02 -13.03 2.58
C ILE A 27 4.99 -14.14 2.15
N GLY A 28 5.49 -14.95 3.09
CA GLY A 28 6.44 -16.03 2.83
C GLY A 28 7.83 -15.54 2.43
N TYR A 29 8.25 -14.38 2.93
CA TYR A 29 9.58 -13.83 2.68
C TYR A 29 10.60 -14.31 3.72
N VAL A 30 11.67 -14.96 3.25
CA VAL A 30 12.76 -15.50 4.08
C VAL A 30 14.13 -14.92 3.70
N GLY A 31 14.14 -13.84 2.92
CA GLY A 31 15.34 -13.22 2.40
C GLY A 31 15.97 -12.16 3.32
N PRO A 32 17.05 -11.52 2.86
CA PRO A 32 17.73 -10.43 3.57
C PRO A 32 16.82 -9.23 3.84
N THR A 33 17.04 -8.51 4.95
CA THR A 33 16.28 -7.29 5.27
C THR A 33 17.10 -6.01 5.14
N GLN A 34 18.26 -6.04 4.49
CA GLN A 34 19.03 -4.83 4.16
C GLN A 34 18.20 -3.89 3.27
N LEU A 35 18.37 -2.58 3.44
CA LEU A 35 17.60 -1.55 2.73
C LEU A 35 18.08 -1.32 1.29
N THR A 36 18.00 -2.36 0.46
CA THR A 36 18.48 -2.37 -0.93
C THR A 36 17.33 -2.44 -1.94
N PRO A 37 17.53 -2.02 -3.20
CA PRO A 37 16.56 -2.23 -4.28
C PRO A 37 16.19 -3.70 -4.46
N GLN A 38 17.15 -4.62 -4.29
CA GLN A 38 16.91 -6.06 -4.39
C GLN A 38 15.97 -6.54 -3.29
N THR A 39 16.19 -6.15 -2.04
CA THR A 39 15.30 -6.49 -0.92
C THR A 39 13.89 -5.96 -1.15
N LEU A 40 13.76 -4.68 -1.55
CA LEU A 40 12.46 -4.07 -1.85
C LEU A 40 11.71 -4.87 -2.93
N ARG A 41 12.39 -5.21 -4.03
CA ARG A 41 11.80 -5.98 -5.13
C ARG A 41 11.30 -7.34 -4.65
N GLN A 42 12.09 -8.05 -3.83
CA GLN A 42 11.71 -9.37 -3.36
C GLN A 42 10.53 -9.32 -2.38
N ILE A 43 10.49 -8.34 -1.47
CA ILE A 43 9.36 -8.14 -0.54
C ILE A 43 8.10 -7.77 -1.31
N HIS A 44 8.19 -6.84 -2.26
CA HIS A 44 7.07 -6.46 -3.11
C HIS A 44 6.52 -7.66 -3.90
N LEU A 45 7.40 -8.47 -4.50
CA LEU A 45 7.00 -9.68 -5.22
C LEU A 45 6.35 -10.73 -4.30
N ALA A 46 6.91 -10.94 -3.11
CA ALA A 46 6.32 -11.84 -2.12
C ALA A 46 4.93 -11.36 -1.69
N HIS A 47 4.74 -10.06 -1.43
CA HIS A 47 3.45 -9.48 -1.12
C HIS A 47 2.43 -9.71 -2.25
N LEU A 48 2.77 -9.32 -3.49
CA LEU A 48 1.93 -9.44 -4.66
C LEU A 48 1.42 -10.86 -4.88
N LEU A 49 2.28 -11.85 -4.68
CA LEU A 49 1.94 -13.25 -4.95
C LEU A 49 1.18 -13.94 -3.81
N ARG A 50 1.13 -13.35 -2.60
CA ARG A 50 0.55 -14.00 -1.40
C ARG A 50 -0.60 -13.25 -0.77
N VAL A 51 -0.76 -11.96 -1.05
CA VAL A 51 -1.84 -11.12 -0.52
C VAL A 51 -2.85 -10.85 -1.63
N PRO A 52 -4.10 -11.36 -1.52
CA PRO A 52 -5.09 -11.15 -2.56
C PRO A 52 -5.48 -9.68 -2.73
N PHE A 53 -5.77 -9.29 -3.97
CA PHE A 53 -6.55 -8.09 -4.23
C PHE A 53 -8.04 -8.44 -4.17
N GLU A 54 -8.81 -7.74 -3.33
CA GLU A 54 -10.24 -8.01 -3.13
C GLU A 54 -10.99 -6.77 -2.60
N ASN A 55 -12.31 -6.77 -2.78
CA ASN A 55 -13.23 -5.73 -2.33
C ASN A 55 -14.44 -6.30 -1.57
N LEU A 56 -14.28 -7.46 -0.92
CA LEU A 56 -15.39 -8.20 -0.31
C LEU A 56 -16.06 -7.43 0.84
N ASP A 57 -15.28 -6.67 1.61
CA ASP A 57 -15.82 -5.86 2.70
C ASP A 57 -16.78 -4.77 2.19
N ILE A 58 -16.55 -4.24 0.98
CA ILE A 58 -17.47 -3.29 0.33
C ILE A 58 -18.81 -3.99 0.02
N HIS A 59 -18.77 -5.19 -0.55
CA HIS A 59 -19.97 -5.97 -0.87
C HIS A 59 -20.75 -6.40 0.38
N TRP A 60 -20.07 -6.54 1.52
CA TRP A 60 -20.70 -6.82 2.82
C TRP A 60 -21.07 -5.57 3.62
N GLY A 61 -20.91 -4.37 3.07
CA GLY A 61 -21.22 -3.12 3.77
C GLY A 61 -20.37 -2.88 5.02
N ARG A 62 -19.18 -3.49 5.09
CA ARG A 62 -18.23 -3.30 6.20
C ARG A 62 -17.41 -2.03 5.94
N PRO A 63 -17.11 -1.23 6.98
CA PRO A 63 -16.33 -0.03 6.82
C PRO A 63 -14.88 -0.36 6.43
N ILE A 64 -14.33 0.40 5.48
CA ILE A 64 -12.90 0.32 5.15
C ILE A 64 -12.11 1.13 6.19
N ARG A 65 -11.07 0.51 6.74
CA ARG A 65 -10.22 1.07 7.80
C ARG A 65 -8.77 1.02 7.35
N LEU A 66 -8.09 2.17 7.38
CA LEU A 66 -6.71 2.31 6.90
C LEU A 66 -5.70 2.45 8.03
N GLU A 67 -6.17 2.37 9.28
CA GLU A 67 -5.29 2.39 10.45
C GLU A 67 -4.44 1.12 10.50
N ARG A 68 -3.15 1.28 10.85
CA ARG A 68 -2.15 0.20 10.89
C ARG A 68 -2.66 -1.08 11.53
N ASP A 69 -3.27 -0.98 12.71
CA ASP A 69 -3.67 -2.16 13.48
C ASP A 69 -4.84 -2.92 12.84
N PHE A 70 -5.78 -2.20 12.20
CA PHE A 70 -6.87 -2.82 11.44
C PHE A 70 -6.34 -3.52 10.18
N LEU A 71 -5.46 -2.86 9.43
CA LEU A 71 -4.83 -3.44 8.24
C LEU A 71 -3.99 -4.67 8.59
N PHE A 72 -3.20 -4.59 9.66
CA PHE A 72 -2.39 -5.70 10.14
C PHE A 72 -3.26 -6.88 10.57
N GLN A 73 -4.33 -6.63 11.34
CA GLN A 73 -5.26 -7.67 11.75
C GLN A 73 -5.92 -8.35 10.54
N LYS A 74 -6.50 -7.57 9.62
CA LYS A 74 -7.18 -8.10 8.43
C LYS A 74 -6.25 -8.88 7.50
N ILE A 75 -5.15 -8.27 7.07
CA ILE A 75 -4.32 -8.84 6.01
C ILE A 75 -3.36 -9.91 6.57
N VAL A 76 -2.77 -9.67 7.74
CA VAL A 76 -1.75 -10.55 8.32
C VAL A 76 -2.39 -11.66 9.16
N ARG A 77 -3.25 -11.32 10.12
CA ARG A 77 -3.82 -12.32 11.06
C ARG A 77 -4.97 -13.10 10.45
N GLU A 78 -5.91 -12.43 9.81
CA GLU A 78 -7.10 -13.05 9.19
C GLU A 78 -6.82 -13.56 7.77
N ARG A 79 -5.62 -13.31 7.25
CA ARG A 79 -5.16 -13.72 5.91
C ARG A 79 -6.07 -13.24 4.77
N ARG A 80 -6.78 -12.13 4.96
CA ARG A 80 -7.58 -11.48 3.93
C ARG A 80 -6.72 -10.65 2.98
N GLY A 81 -7.36 -10.13 1.93
CA GLY A 81 -6.77 -9.18 0.99
C GLY A 81 -7.27 -7.76 1.25
N GLY A 82 -7.17 -6.91 0.23
CA GLY A 82 -7.78 -5.60 0.18
C GLY A 82 -7.61 -4.98 -1.20
N PHE A 83 -7.96 -3.71 -1.35
CA PHE A 83 -7.72 -2.95 -2.58
C PHE A 83 -6.49 -2.04 -2.44
N CYS A 84 -6.24 -1.17 -3.42
CA CYS A 84 -5.01 -0.38 -3.52
C CYS A 84 -4.65 0.37 -2.23
N PHE A 85 -5.62 1.02 -1.58
CA PHE A 85 -5.38 1.75 -0.34
C PHE A 85 -4.96 0.82 0.80
N GLU A 86 -5.68 -0.28 1.03
CA GLU A 86 -5.38 -1.19 2.13
C GLU A 86 -4.04 -1.90 1.96
N LEU A 87 -3.77 -2.41 0.76
CA LEU A 87 -2.56 -3.17 0.46
C LEU A 87 -1.32 -2.29 0.48
N ASN A 88 -1.38 -1.13 -0.18
CA ASN A 88 -0.24 -0.22 -0.23
C ASN A 88 -0.02 0.50 1.11
N SER A 89 -1.07 0.79 1.89
CA SER A 89 -0.89 1.32 3.25
C SER A 89 -0.18 0.32 4.17
N LEU A 90 -0.53 -0.98 4.11
CA LEU A 90 0.17 -1.99 4.91
C LEU A 90 1.62 -2.19 4.44
N LEU A 91 1.85 -2.24 3.12
CA LEU A 91 3.19 -2.35 2.56
C LEU A 91 4.06 -1.14 2.95
N ALA A 92 3.51 0.08 2.89
CA ALA A 92 4.18 1.28 3.35
C ALA A 92 4.55 1.20 4.82
N ALA A 93 3.60 0.84 5.70
CA ALA A 93 3.86 0.69 7.13
C ALA A 93 4.94 -0.36 7.42
N ALA A 94 4.97 -1.47 6.68
CA ALA A 94 6.00 -2.50 6.80
C ALA A 94 7.37 -1.99 6.37
N LEU A 95 7.47 -1.37 5.19
CA LEU A 95 8.72 -0.82 4.65
C LEU A 95 9.27 0.31 5.53
N GLN A 96 8.41 1.22 6.00
CA GLN A 96 8.81 2.27 6.95
C GLN A 96 9.29 1.69 8.28
N GLY A 97 8.61 0.67 8.80
CA GLY A 97 9.05 -0.04 10.02
C GLY A 97 10.39 -0.76 9.86
N MET A 98 10.73 -1.18 8.64
CA MET A 98 12.06 -1.72 8.31
C MET A 98 13.12 -0.63 8.16
N GLY A 99 12.73 0.63 7.96
CA GLY A 99 13.62 1.78 7.79
C GLY A 99 13.72 2.33 6.37
N PHE A 100 12.93 1.84 5.41
CA PHE A 100 12.85 2.47 4.09
C PHE A 100 12.18 3.85 4.18
N SER A 101 12.65 4.79 3.36
CA SER A 101 11.97 6.05 3.14
C SER A 101 10.88 5.85 2.08
N VAL A 102 9.61 6.06 2.47
CA VAL A 102 8.42 5.79 1.65
C VAL A 102 7.56 7.03 1.57
N HIS A 103 7.17 7.40 0.35
CA HIS A 103 6.22 8.47 0.05
C HIS A 103 4.96 7.89 -0.57
N LEU A 104 3.80 8.33 -0.09
CA LEU A 104 2.50 7.99 -0.65
C LEU A 104 2.20 8.90 -1.83
N LEU A 105 1.85 8.31 -2.97
CA LEU A 105 1.48 9.02 -4.18
C LEU A 105 0.02 8.74 -4.53
N SER A 106 -0.69 9.79 -4.92
CA SER A 106 -2.04 9.68 -5.48
C SER A 106 -1.95 9.50 -7.00
N GLY A 107 -2.76 8.60 -7.54
CA GLY A 107 -2.89 8.34 -8.96
C GLY A 107 -4.36 8.21 -9.38
N GLN A 108 -4.57 8.20 -10.70
CA GLN A 108 -5.85 7.95 -11.34
C GLN A 108 -5.69 6.76 -12.31
N VAL A 109 -6.62 5.80 -12.28
CA VAL A 109 -6.56 4.64 -13.17
C VAL A 109 -7.08 5.01 -14.56
N SER A 110 -6.28 4.78 -15.60
CA SER A 110 -6.73 5.01 -16.98
C SER A 110 -7.85 4.05 -17.37
N ARG A 111 -8.90 4.58 -17.99
CA ARG A 111 -10.06 3.80 -18.49
C ARG A 111 -10.04 3.62 -20.00
N ALA A 112 -8.90 3.87 -20.64
CA ALA A 112 -8.76 3.87 -22.10
C ALA A 112 -9.20 2.54 -22.78
N VAL A 113 -9.12 1.41 -22.07
CA VAL A 113 -9.54 0.09 -22.59
C VAL A 113 -11.07 -0.08 -22.63
N HIS A 114 -11.82 0.75 -21.88
CA HIS A 114 -13.29 0.75 -21.83
C HIS A 114 -13.92 1.98 -22.50
N ALA A 115 -13.14 2.78 -23.22
CA ALA A 115 -13.64 3.94 -23.94
C ALA A 115 -14.54 3.47 -25.11
N THR A 116 -15.85 3.42 -24.89
CA THR A 116 -16.81 3.34 -25.99
C THR A 116 -16.70 4.61 -26.83
N ARG A 117 -16.85 4.47 -28.16
CA ARG A 117 -16.72 5.53 -29.19
C ARG A 117 -17.47 6.85 -28.92
N THR A 118 -18.34 6.89 -27.91
CA THR A 118 -19.20 8.01 -27.52
C THR A 118 -18.63 8.94 -26.45
N GLU A 119 -17.50 8.61 -25.80
CA GLU A 119 -16.89 9.47 -24.77
C GLU A 119 -15.45 9.87 -25.17
N PRO A 120 -15.25 10.99 -25.90
CA PRO A 120 -13.93 11.43 -26.35
C PRO A 120 -12.95 11.72 -25.20
N ASP A 121 -13.46 12.02 -24.01
CA ASP A 121 -12.70 12.47 -22.83
C ASP A 121 -12.46 11.36 -21.78
N GLY A 122 -12.66 10.09 -22.14
CA GLY A 122 -12.59 8.90 -21.25
C GLY A 122 -11.19 8.52 -20.71
N HIS A 123 -10.43 9.46 -20.18
CA HIS A 123 -8.99 9.28 -20.00
C HIS A 123 -8.57 8.70 -18.63
N PHE A 124 -9.23 9.02 -17.52
CA PHE A 124 -8.83 8.56 -16.17
C PHE A 124 -10.01 8.45 -15.19
N GLY A 125 -9.86 7.66 -14.12
CA GLY A 125 -10.79 7.59 -13.00
C GLY A 125 -10.74 8.83 -12.10
N PRO A 126 -11.51 8.88 -11.00
CA PRO A 126 -11.53 10.03 -10.09
C PRO A 126 -10.15 10.35 -9.49
N GLU A 127 -9.95 11.60 -9.09
CA GLU A 127 -8.78 11.98 -8.29
C GLU A 127 -8.69 11.13 -7.01
N CYS A 128 -7.47 10.72 -6.65
CA CYS A 128 -7.23 9.85 -5.50
C CYS A 128 -7.97 8.49 -5.57
N ASP A 129 -8.09 7.90 -6.77
CA ASP A 129 -8.62 6.54 -6.91
C ASP A 129 -7.59 5.43 -6.62
N HIS A 130 -6.30 5.77 -6.71
CA HIS A 130 -5.21 4.82 -6.58
C HIS A 130 -4.09 5.36 -5.69
N LEU A 131 -3.75 4.59 -4.67
CA LEU A 131 -2.55 4.81 -3.87
C LEU A 131 -1.38 4.06 -4.50
N ALA A 132 -0.27 4.74 -4.75
CA ALA A 132 1.01 4.14 -5.11
C ALA A 132 2.10 4.54 -4.11
N LEU A 133 3.22 3.80 -4.10
CA LEU A 133 4.35 4.05 -3.22
C LEU A 133 5.60 4.43 -4.03
N GLN A 134 6.23 5.54 -3.69
CA GLN A 134 7.61 5.81 -4.05
C GLN A 134 8.50 5.41 -2.88
N VAL A 135 9.49 4.54 -3.14
CA VAL A 135 10.42 4.07 -2.11
C VAL A 135 11.83 4.49 -2.50
N ASN A 136 12.51 5.20 -1.62
CA ASN A 136 13.90 5.58 -1.80
C ASN A 136 14.79 4.47 -1.22
N CYS A 137 15.44 3.71 -2.10
CA CYS A 137 16.56 2.86 -1.73
C CYS A 137 17.82 3.69 -1.94
N GLY A 138 18.69 3.79 -0.93
CA GLY A 138 19.93 4.58 -1.03
C GLY A 138 20.71 4.23 -2.30
N ASN A 139 21.39 5.21 -2.90
CA ASN A 139 22.16 5.00 -4.14
C ASN A 139 23.06 3.78 -3.99
N GLU A 140 22.97 2.85 -4.95
CA GLU A 140 24.01 1.84 -5.12
C GLU A 140 25.29 2.62 -5.49
N ALA A 141 26.31 2.49 -4.63
CA ALA A 141 27.64 3.07 -4.85
C ALA A 141 28.44 2.20 -5.82
#